data_AF-A0A2V8MT60-F1
#
_entry.id   AF-A0A2V8MT60-F1
#
_cell.length_a   1.000
_cell.length_b   1.000
_cell.length_c   1.000
_cell.angle_alpha   90.00
_cell.angle_beta   90.00
_cell.angle_gamma   90.00
#
_symmetry.space_group_name_H-M   'P 1'
#
loop_
_entity.id
_entity.type
_entity.pdbx_description
1 polymer ?
#
loop_
_entity_poly.entity_id
_entity_poly.type
_entity_poly.pdbx_seq_one_letter_code
_entity_poly.pdbx_strand_id
1 'polypeptide(L)'
;SDWTQAYHISVLANNEKWVLLSSYSATDGTPAGPFHDEIYQVATNGSGSVRRLAHHFSIYGGDYYASPRADISRDGHLIAFTSNWGVEGGRKDVFILKIP
;
A
#
# COMPACT_ATOMS: atom_id res chain seq x y z
N SER A 1 0.88 8.40 -17.70
CA SER A 1 0.23 7.25 -17.06
C SER A 1 1.24 6.15 -16.91
N ASP A 2 1.32 5.54 -15.73
CA ASP A 2 2.11 4.34 -15.48
C ASP A 2 1.16 3.14 -15.44
N TRP A 3 1.40 2.16 -16.31
CA TRP A 3 0.57 0.95 -16.42
C TRP A 3 1.15 -0.23 -15.62
N THR A 4 2.33 -0.07 -15.04
CA THR A 4 2.95 -1.09 -14.18
C THR A 4 2.37 -1.09 -12.76
N GLN A 5 1.75 0.02 -12.35
CA GLN A 5 1.30 0.24 -10.99
C GLN A 5 -0.16 -0.14 -10.78
N ALA A 6 -0.40 -1.04 -9.83
CA ALA A 6 -1.72 -1.34 -9.30
C ALA A 6 -1.88 -0.76 -7.89
N TYR A 7 -3.14 -0.65 -7.44
CA TYR A 7 -3.48 -0.09 -6.14
C TYR A 7 -4.49 -0.98 -5.42
N HIS A 8 -4.31 -1.10 -4.11
CA HIS A 8 -5.38 -1.44 -3.19
C HIS A 8 -5.71 -0.21 -2.34
N ILE A 9 -6.99 0.02 -2.09
CA ILE A 9 -7.50 1.21 -1.40
C ILE A 9 -8.33 0.77 -0.20
N SER A 10 -8.11 1.39 0.95
CA SER A 10 -8.93 1.20 2.15
C SER A 10 -9.38 2.56 2.71
N VAL A 11 -10.66 2.64 3.07
CA VAL A 11 -11.32 3.87 3.56
C VAL A 11 -12.12 3.57 4.84
N LEU A 12 -11.62 2.65 5.67
CA LEU A 12 -12.33 2.14 6.84
C LEU A 12 -12.28 3.08 8.07
N ALA A 13 -11.33 4.01 8.12
CA ALA A 13 -11.14 4.90 9.26
C ALA A 13 -12.32 5.89 9.42
N ASN A 14 -12.88 5.97 10.63
CA ASN A 14 -14.11 6.72 10.92
C ASN A 14 -14.00 8.24 10.71
N ASN A 15 -12.79 8.80 10.70
CA ASN A 15 -12.61 10.25 10.57
C ASN A 15 -12.64 10.74 9.12
N GLU A 16 -12.58 9.82 8.15
CA GLU A 16 -12.66 10.08 6.70
C GLU A 16 -11.62 11.09 6.16
N LYS A 17 -10.61 11.49 6.95
CA LYS A 17 -9.64 12.54 6.58
C LYS A 17 -8.62 12.08 5.55
N TRP A 18 -8.41 10.77 5.46
CA TRP A 18 -7.36 10.14 4.65
C TRP A 18 -7.91 8.92 3.92
N VAL A 19 -7.53 8.77 2.66
CA VAL A 19 -7.64 7.52 1.90
C VAL A 19 -6.32 6.77 2.08
N LEU A 20 -6.35 5.51 2.49
CA LEU A 20 -5.16 4.65 2.51
C LEU A 20 -4.99 3.98 1.15
N LEU A 21 -3.77 4.02 0.62
CA LEU A 21 -3.38 3.30 -0.58
C LEU A 21 -2.17 2.41 -0.28
N SER A 22 -2.18 1.19 -0.83
CA SER A 22 -0.96 0.42 -1.06
C SER A 22 -0.81 0.19 -2.56
N SER A 23 0.22 0.77 -3.14
CA SER A 23 0.59 0.61 -4.54
C SER A 23 1.62 -0.51 -4.69
N TYR A 24 1.58 -1.24 -5.79
CA TYR A 24 2.57 -2.29 -6.08
C TYR A 24 2.73 -2.51 -7.57
N SER A 25 3.89 -3.01 -7.97
CA SER A 25 4.18 -3.40 -9.36
C SER A 25 3.41 -4.68 -9.73
N ALA A 26 2.39 -4.57 -10.58
CA ALA A 26 1.53 -5.69 -10.99
C ALA A 26 2.02 -6.42 -12.24
N THR A 27 2.86 -5.77 -13.04
CA THR A 27 3.47 -6.33 -14.24
C THR A 27 4.94 -5.95 -14.30
N ASP A 28 5.73 -6.73 -15.04
CA ASP A 28 7.12 -6.39 -15.32
C ASP A 28 7.24 -5.07 -16.08
N GLY A 29 8.29 -4.32 -15.77
CA GLY A 29 8.56 -3.02 -16.38
C GLY A 29 9.38 -2.13 -15.45
N THR A 30 9.79 -0.97 -15.95
CA THR A 30 10.42 0.05 -15.11
C THR A 30 9.33 0.95 -14.53
N PRO A 31 9.13 0.96 -13.20
CA PRO A 31 8.17 1.85 -12.57
C PRO A 31 8.50 3.32 -12.88
N ALA A 32 7.48 4.13 -13.16
CA ALA A 32 7.62 5.54 -13.49
C ALA A 32 6.82 6.43 -12.54
N GLY A 33 7.47 7.47 -12.01
CA GLY A 33 6.81 8.43 -11.11
C GLY A 33 6.90 8.07 -9.63
N PRO A 34 6.15 8.76 -8.75
CA PRO A 34 6.24 8.59 -7.30
C PRO A 34 5.36 7.44 -6.77
N PHE A 35 5.55 7.11 -5.49
CA PHE A 35 4.70 6.21 -4.71
C PHE A 35 4.72 4.74 -5.16
N HIS A 36 5.82 4.25 -5.72
CA HIS A 36 5.95 2.83 -6.05
C HIS A 36 6.26 1.98 -4.82
N ASP A 37 5.63 0.82 -4.74
CA ASP A 37 5.82 -0.19 -3.70
C ASP A 37 5.71 0.38 -2.28
N GLU A 38 4.68 1.18 -2.06
CA GLU A 38 4.48 2.00 -0.86
C GLU A 38 3.09 1.88 -0.26
N ILE A 39 3.04 2.13 1.05
CA ILE A 39 1.82 2.39 1.82
C ILE A 39 1.79 3.88 2.16
N TYR A 40 0.76 4.57 1.72
CA TYR A 40 0.63 6.02 1.88
C TYR A 40 -0.83 6.46 2.01
N GLN A 41 -1.02 7.68 2.53
CA GLN A 41 -2.32 8.30 2.71
C GLN A 41 -2.44 9.57 1.89
N VAL A 42 -3.62 9.80 1.30
CA VAL A 42 -3.97 11.03 0.59
C VAL A 42 -5.14 11.72 1.29
N ALA A 43 -5.04 13.04 1.52
CA ALA A 43 -6.06 13.80 2.20
C ALA A 43 -7.34 13.95 1.35
N THR A 44 -8.51 13.83 1.97
CA THR A 44 -9.82 13.97 1.33
C THR A 44 -10.36 15.39 1.28
N ASN A 45 -9.64 16.35 1.90
CA ASN A 45 -10.09 17.74 2.08
C ASN A 45 -9.69 18.68 0.92
N GLY A 46 -9.18 18.16 -0.19
CA GLY A 46 -8.76 18.96 -1.35
C GLY A 46 -7.42 19.68 -1.20
N SER A 47 -6.67 19.49 -0.10
CA SER A 47 -5.36 20.15 0.09
C SER A 47 -4.24 19.60 -0.79
N GLY A 48 -4.45 18.43 -1.41
CA GLY A 48 -3.41 17.69 -2.13
C GLY A 48 -2.33 17.09 -1.21
N SER A 49 -2.58 17.01 0.11
CA SER A 49 -1.60 16.49 1.06
C SER A 49 -1.45 14.97 0.97
N VAL A 50 -0.19 14.50 1.02
CA VAL A 50 0.18 13.09 1.00
C VAL A 50 1.08 12.77 2.18
N ARG A 51 0.88 11.60 2.81
CA ARG A 51 1.73 11.05 3.87
C ARG A 51 2.24 9.69 3.45
N ARG A 52 3.56 9.55 3.23
CA ARG A 52 4.21 8.26 2.91
C ARG A 52 4.54 7.58 4.23
N LEU A 53 4.12 6.33 4.41
CA LEU A 53 4.17 5.67 5.72
C LEU A 53 5.17 4.52 5.77
N ALA A 54 5.26 3.70 4.72
CA ALA A 54 6.21 2.59 4.64
C ALA A 54 6.42 2.10 3.20
N HIS A 55 7.56 1.44 2.95
CA HIS A 55 7.72 0.51 1.83
C HIS A 55 7.29 -0.89 2.30
N HIS A 56 6.46 -1.58 1.51
CA HIS A 56 5.94 -2.90 1.91
C HIS A 56 6.83 -4.07 1.44
N PHE A 57 7.77 -3.83 0.51
CA PHE A 57 8.69 -4.85 -0.03
C PHE A 57 8.01 -6.10 -0.60
N SER A 58 6.81 -5.96 -1.16
CA SER A 58 6.13 -7.10 -1.79
C SER A 58 6.54 -7.22 -3.23
N ILE A 59 6.89 -8.42 -3.67
CA ILE A 59 7.06 -8.78 -5.08
C ILE A 59 5.83 -9.58 -5.50
N TYR A 60 4.97 -8.98 -6.32
CA TYR A 60 3.69 -9.58 -6.73
C TYR A 60 3.89 -10.84 -7.58
N GLY A 61 4.66 -10.78 -8.67
CA GLY A 61 4.99 -11.95 -9.50
C GLY A 61 3.78 -12.73 -10.05
N GLY A 62 2.59 -12.11 -10.12
CA GLY A 62 1.34 -12.80 -10.43
C GLY A 62 0.70 -13.59 -9.27
N ASP A 63 1.31 -13.62 -8.09
CA ASP A 63 0.76 -14.22 -6.89
C ASP A 63 -0.18 -13.25 -6.17
N TYR A 64 -1.48 -13.53 -6.25
CA TYR A 64 -2.52 -12.77 -5.56
C TYR A 64 -2.23 -12.59 -4.07
N TYR A 65 -1.65 -13.59 -3.40
CA TYR A 65 -1.35 -13.53 -1.98
C TYR A 65 -0.14 -12.67 -1.64
N ALA A 66 0.74 -12.40 -2.61
CA ALA A 66 1.86 -11.48 -2.46
C ALA A 66 1.45 -10.01 -2.63
N SER A 67 0.23 -9.70 -3.10
CA SER A 67 -0.26 -8.32 -3.13
C SER A 67 -0.40 -7.74 -1.71
N PRO A 68 0.08 -6.51 -1.45
CA PRO A 68 0.21 -5.99 -0.09
C PRO A 68 -1.12 -5.77 0.62
N ARG A 69 -2.14 -5.31 -0.11
CA ARG A 69 -3.52 -5.12 0.34
C ARG A 69 -3.61 -4.49 1.74
N ALA A 70 -2.99 -3.33 1.89
CA ALA A 70 -2.99 -2.64 3.18
C ALA A 70 -4.41 -2.21 3.55
N ASP A 71 -4.78 -2.43 4.82
CA ASP A 71 -6.08 -2.10 5.38
C ASP A 71 -5.94 -1.37 6.71
N ILE A 72 -6.71 -0.28 6.88
CA ILE A 72 -6.61 0.62 8.04
C ILE A 72 -7.61 0.24 9.14
N SER A 73 -7.20 0.29 10.40
CA SER A 73 -8.11 0.14 11.53
C SER A 73 -9.17 1.26 11.59
N ARG A 74 -10.34 0.98 12.18
CA ARG A 74 -11.45 1.96 12.30
C ARG A 74 -11.07 3.25 13.00
N ASP A 75 -10.19 3.16 14.00
CA ASP A 75 -9.66 4.32 14.74
C ASP A 75 -8.55 5.06 13.96
N GLY A 76 -8.04 4.49 12.87
CA GLY A 76 -7.04 5.12 12.01
C GLY A 76 -5.62 5.10 12.57
N HIS A 77 -5.31 4.22 13.53
CA HIS A 77 -3.99 4.18 14.19
C HIS A 77 -3.09 3.03 13.72
N LEU A 78 -3.66 1.97 13.16
CA LEU A 78 -2.94 0.78 12.72
C LEU A 78 -3.28 0.45 11.27
N ILE A 79 -2.31 -0.11 10.56
CA ILE A 79 -2.47 -0.65 9.21
C ILE A 79 -1.96 -2.08 9.22
N ALA A 80 -2.78 -3.02 8.75
CA ALA A 80 -2.34 -4.38 8.48
C ALA A 80 -2.05 -4.54 6.98
N PHE A 81 -0.97 -5.24 6.63
CA PHE A 81 -0.64 -5.56 5.23
C PHE A 81 0.11 -6.88 5.13
N THR A 82 0.07 -7.51 3.96
CA THR A 82 0.83 -8.74 3.67
C THR A 82 2.11 -8.42 2.91
N SER A 83 3.19 -9.16 3.13
CA SER A 83 4.39 -9.04 2.30
C SER A 83 5.20 -10.33 2.26
N ASN A 84 5.89 -10.55 1.13
CA ASN A 84 6.94 -11.56 0.98
C ASN A 84 8.36 -10.99 1.16
N TRP A 85 8.47 -9.75 1.62
CA TRP A 85 9.70 -9.09 2.05
C TRP A 85 10.87 -9.19 1.06
N GLY A 86 10.57 -9.01 -0.22
CA GLY A 86 11.54 -8.99 -1.32
C GLY A 86 11.88 -10.37 -1.89
N VAL A 87 11.13 -11.41 -1.51
CA VAL A 87 11.35 -12.78 -2.01
C VAL A 87 10.16 -13.24 -2.84
N GLU A 88 10.30 -13.18 -4.17
CA GLU A 88 9.28 -13.69 -5.10
C GLU A 88 8.99 -15.18 -4.85
N GLY A 89 7.70 -15.56 -4.82
CA GLY A 89 7.28 -16.91 -4.45
C GLY A 89 7.58 -17.31 -2.98
N GLY A 90 8.16 -16.40 -2.20
CA GLY A 90 8.53 -16.61 -0.81
C GLY A 90 7.33 -16.71 0.14
N ARG A 91 7.63 -16.85 1.43
CA ARG A 91 6.63 -16.83 2.50
C ARG A 91 5.97 -15.45 2.57
N LYS A 92 4.65 -15.43 2.78
CA LYS A 92 3.87 -14.21 2.96
C LYS A 92 3.48 -14.11 4.43
N ASP A 93 3.85 -13.01 5.07
CA ASP A 93 3.51 -12.74 6.47
C ASP A 93 2.67 -11.46 6.58
N VAL A 94 1.93 -11.33 7.68
CA VAL A 94 1.16 -10.13 8.00
C VAL A 94 1.99 -9.22 8.90
N PHE A 95 2.09 -7.97 8.52
CA PHE A 95 2.80 -6.91 9.23
C PHE A 95 1.79 -5.87 9.72
N ILE A 96 2.10 -5.26 10.86
CA ILE A 96 1.34 -4.15 11.42
C ILE A 96 2.20 -2.90 11.42
N LEU A 97 1.70 -1.84 10.81
CA LEU A 97 2.29 -0.51 10.81
C LEU A 97 1.48 0.40 11.74
N LYS A 98 2.19 1.12 12.62
CA LYS A 98 1.60 2.17 13.46
C LYS A 98 1.70 3.51 12.74
N ILE A 99 0.57 4.21 12.63
CA ILE A 99 0.54 5.57 12.08
C ILE A 99 0.99 6.55 13.19
N PRO A 100 1.92 7.49 12.91
CA PRO A 100 2.40 8.48 13.88
C PRO A 100 1.31 9.40 14.45
#